data_AF-A0A3M1K900-F1
#
_entry.id   AF-A0A3M1K900-F1
#
_cell.length_a   1.000
_cell.length_b   1.000
_cell.length_c   1.000
_cell.angle_alpha   90.00
_cell.angle_beta   90.00
_cell.angle_gamma   90.00
#
_symmetry.space_group_name_H-M   'P 1'
#
loop_
_entity.id
_entity.type
_entity.pdbx_description
1 polymer ?
#
loop_
_entity_poly.entity_id
_entity_poly.type
_entity_poly.pdbx_seq_one_letter_code
_entity_poly.pdbx_strand_id
1 'polypeptide(L)'
;LDPSGLIRTLLDEGKALVVCTHGARGAEAHTAEGEQVFQPAEPVTQVVDTNGAGDAFFAGFLAAHLDGQPVAACMERGARQAALCVQSEALVG
;
A
#
# COMPACT_ATOMS: atom_id res chain seq x y z
N LEU A 1 7.83 9.62 15.25
CA LEU A 1 6.37 9.44 15.23
C LEU A 1 6.12 7.94 15.24
N ASP A 2 5.31 7.44 16.16
CA ASP A 2 4.79 6.08 16.10
C ASP A 2 3.80 6.01 14.93
N PRO A 3 4.02 5.17 13.90
CA PRO A 3 3.10 5.04 12.77
C PRO A 3 1.65 4.78 13.21
N SER A 4 1.49 3.97 14.27
CA SER A 4 0.18 3.62 14.85
C SER A 4 -0.52 4.87 15.43
N GLY A 5 0.26 5.72 16.10
CA GLY A 5 -0.22 7.00 16.63
C GLY A 5 -0.67 7.96 15.53
N LEU A 6 0.09 8.05 14.42
CA LEU A 6 -0.25 8.91 13.29
C LEU A 6 -1.53 8.44 12.57
N ILE A 7 -1.67 7.13 12.34
CA ILE A 7 -2.87 6.54 11.73
C ILE A 7 -4.10 6.92 12.55
N ARG A 8 -4.03 6.75 13.87
CA ARG A 8 -5.13 7.10 14.77
C ARG A 8 -5.46 8.58 14.71
N THR A 9 -4.46 9.47 14.76
CA THR A 9 -4.68 10.91 14.65
C THR A 9 -5.39 11.28 13.34
N LEU A 10 -4.99 10.69 12.21
CA LEU A 10 -5.63 10.97 10.93
C LEU A 10 -7.10 10.49 10.89
N LEU A 11 -7.40 9.35 11.50
CA LEU A 11 -8.79 8.88 11.64
C LEU A 11 -9.60 9.80 12.56
N ASP A 12 -9.03 10.23 13.69
CA ASP A 12 -9.66 11.16 14.63
C ASP A 12 -9.92 12.55 13.98
N GLU A 13 -9.10 12.94 12.99
CA GLU A 13 -9.28 14.13 12.15
C GLU A 13 -10.33 13.95 11.02
N GLY A 14 -10.99 12.78 10.95
CA GLY A 14 -12.11 12.52 10.04
C GLY A 14 -11.71 11.94 8.68
N LYS A 15 -10.51 11.38 8.53
CA LYS A 15 -10.16 10.61 7.32
C LYS A 15 -10.94 9.29 7.31
N ALA A 16 -11.63 9.02 6.20
CA ALA A 16 -12.40 7.78 6.05
C ALA A 16 -11.52 6.53 5.90
N LEU A 17 -10.30 6.70 5.36
CA LEU A 17 -9.35 5.64 5.08
C LEU A 17 -7.92 6.18 5.22
N VAL A 18 -7.06 5.45 5.92
CA VAL A 18 -5.63 5.72 6.04
C VAL A 18 -4.88 4.47 5.64
N VAL A 19 -3.92 4.60 4.72
CA VAL A 19 -3.08 3.49 4.25
C VAL A 19 -1.61 3.84 4.50
N CYS A 20 -0.86 2.93 5.10
CA CYS A 20 0.55 3.10 5.41
C CYS A 20 1.36 1.94 4.84
N THR A 21 2.37 2.24 4.03
CA THR A 21 3.31 1.26 3.48
C THR A 21 4.55 1.12 4.37
N HIS A 22 5.01 -0.11 4.56
CA HIS A 22 6.14 -0.49 5.42
C HIS A 22 7.29 -1.16 4.64
N GLY A 23 7.37 -0.90 3.33
CA GLY A 23 8.37 -1.51 2.43
C GLY A 23 8.23 -3.03 2.36
N ALA A 24 9.31 -3.76 2.56
CA ALA A 24 9.31 -5.24 2.55
C ALA A 24 8.44 -5.87 3.66
N ARG A 25 7.99 -5.09 4.65
CA ARG A 25 7.03 -5.58 5.66
C ARG A 25 5.58 -5.53 5.19
N GLY A 26 5.28 -4.98 4.01
CA GLY A 26 3.93 -4.87 3.48
C GLY A 26 3.29 -3.51 3.75
N ALA A 27 1.99 -3.48 3.96
CA ALA A 27 1.21 -2.27 4.19
C ALA A 27 0.01 -2.55 5.11
N GLU A 28 -0.47 -1.52 5.81
CA GLU A 28 -1.68 -1.57 6.60
C GLU A 28 -2.68 -0.50 6.17
N ALA A 29 -3.97 -0.79 6.30
CA ALA A 29 -5.06 0.12 6.02
C ALA A 29 -6.06 0.12 7.18
N HIS A 30 -6.55 1.31 7.51
CA HIS A 30 -7.53 1.52 8.58
C HIS A 30 -8.66 2.42 8.08
N THR A 31 -9.90 2.03 8.36
CA THR A 31 -11.08 2.84 8.03
C THR A 31 -11.69 3.50 9.26
N ALA A 32 -12.49 4.54 9.04
CA ALA A 32 -13.25 5.21 10.10
C ALA A 32 -14.28 4.27 10.76
N GLU A 33 -14.74 3.25 10.04
CA GLU A 33 -15.66 2.22 10.52
C GLU A 33 -14.96 1.15 11.39
N GLY A 34 -13.63 1.26 11.56
CA GLY A 34 -12.84 0.37 12.40
C GLY A 34 -12.30 -0.87 11.67
N GLU A 35 -12.45 -0.97 10.36
CA GLU A 35 -11.81 -2.02 9.57
C GLU A 35 -10.29 -1.83 9.62
N GLN A 36 -9.55 -2.92 9.82
CA GLN A 36 -8.10 -2.95 9.79
C GLN A 36 -7.63 -4.08 8.89
N VAL A 37 -6.81 -3.75 7.91
CA VAL A 37 -6.27 -4.70 6.94
C VAL A 37 -4.76 -4.61 6.97
N PHE A 38 -4.11 -5.75 7.11
CA PHE A 38 -2.67 -5.87 6.88
C PHE A 38 -2.44 -6.72 5.65
N GLN A 39 -1.67 -6.18 4.69
CA GLN A 39 -1.28 -6.86 3.47
C GLN A 39 0.24 -7.07 3.50
N PRO A 40 0.74 -8.32 3.55
CA PRO A 40 2.17 -8.56 3.43
C PRO A 40 2.68 -8.11 2.05
N ALA A 41 3.97 -7.75 2.00
CA ALA A 41 4.63 -7.53 0.73
C ALA A 41 4.65 -8.84 -0.08
N GLU A 42 4.45 -8.73 -1.39
CA GLU A 42 4.59 -9.87 -2.28
C GLU A 42 6.05 -10.36 -2.28
N PRO A 43 6.27 -11.68 -2.27
CA PRO A 43 7.61 -12.23 -2.36
C PRO A 43 8.20 -11.93 -3.73
N VAL A 44 9.38 -11.30 -3.73
CA VAL A 44 10.16 -11.01 -4.95
C VAL A 44 11.47 -11.78 -4.89
N THR A 45 11.85 -12.42 -5.99
CA THR A 45 13.07 -13.23 -6.07
C THR A 45 14.32 -12.37 -6.29
N GLN A 46 14.16 -11.21 -6.91
CA GLN A 46 15.23 -10.24 -7.15
C GLN A 46 14.68 -8.82 -7.06
N VAL A 47 15.35 -7.96 -6.31
CA VAL A 47 15.06 -6.52 -6.28
C VAL A 47 16.06 -5.84 -7.22
N VAL A 48 15.55 -5.14 -8.23
CA VAL A 48 16.34 -4.42 -9.23
C VAL A 48 16.47 -2.94 -8.83
N ASP A 49 15.33 -2.28 -8.59
CA ASP A 49 15.25 -0.88 -8.16
C ASP A 49 14.05 -0.71 -7.21
N THR A 50 14.21 -0.03 -6.08
CA THR A 50 13.10 0.25 -5.16
C THR A 50 12.41 1.58 -5.42
N ASN A 51 12.96 2.39 -6.32
CA ASN A 51 12.39 3.67 -6.69
C ASN A 51 10.97 3.48 -7.27
N GLY A 52 10.04 4.35 -6.86
CA GLY A 52 8.65 4.29 -7.31
C GLY A 52 7.81 3.14 -6.75
N ALA A 53 8.34 2.25 -5.89
CA ALA A 53 7.56 1.13 -5.33
C ALA A 53 6.30 1.58 -4.58
N GLY A 54 6.39 2.70 -3.84
CA GLY A 54 5.24 3.31 -3.16
C GLY A 54 4.22 3.91 -4.13
N ASP A 55 4.69 4.60 -5.18
CA ASP A 55 3.82 5.17 -6.21
C ASP A 55 3.09 4.05 -6.99
N ALA A 56 3.81 2.98 -7.31
CA ALA A 56 3.26 1.78 -7.93
C ALA A 56 2.21 1.12 -7.02
N PHE A 57 2.49 1.01 -5.72
CA PHE A 57 1.51 0.52 -4.75
C PHE A 57 0.22 1.34 -4.80
N PHE A 58 0.32 2.66 -4.67
CA PHE A 58 -0.86 3.53 -4.65
C PHE A 58 -1.56 3.59 -6.00
N ALA A 59 -0.85 3.46 -7.13
CA ALA A 59 -1.47 3.34 -8.45
C ALA A 59 -2.32 2.07 -8.56
N GLY A 60 -1.80 0.92 -8.12
CA GLY A 60 -2.55 -0.34 -8.08
C GLY A 60 -3.74 -0.29 -7.12
N PHE A 61 -3.54 0.31 -5.94
CA PHE A 61 -4.58 0.52 -4.94
C PHE A 61 -5.71 1.41 -5.48
N LEU A 62 -5.39 2.60 -6.00
CA LEU A 62 -6.38 3.56 -6.50
C LEU A 62 -7.16 2.97 -7.68
N ALA A 63 -6.50 2.23 -8.58
CA ALA A 63 -7.18 1.58 -9.69
C ALA A 63 -8.27 0.61 -9.19
N ALA A 64 -7.96 -0.28 -8.23
CA ALA A 64 -8.98 -1.15 -7.63
C ALA A 64 -10.05 -0.37 -6.86
N HIS A 65 -9.68 0.70 -6.16
CA HIS A 65 -10.62 1.49 -5.39
C HIS A 65 -11.63 2.21 -6.29
N LEU A 66 -11.18 2.76 -7.42
CA LEU A 66 -12.04 3.37 -8.45
C LEU A 66 -12.94 2.33 -9.14
N ASP A 67 -12.51 1.07 -9.21
CA ASP A 67 -13.32 -0.08 -9.66
C ASP A 67 -14.35 -0.54 -8.60
N GLY A 68 -14.44 0.13 -7.45
CA GLY A 68 -15.38 -0.19 -6.37
C GLY A 68 -15.01 -1.42 -5.55
N GLN A 69 -13.75 -1.86 -5.60
CA GLN A 69 -13.30 -3.04 -4.87
C GLN A 69 -13.20 -2.79 -3.36
N PRO A 70 -13.37 -3.85 -2.52
CA PRO A 70 -13.10 -3.76 -1.08
C PRO A 70 -11.66 -3.34 -0.77
N VAL A 71 -11.42 -2.75 0.40
CA VAL A 71 -10.08 -2.26 0.81
C VAL A 71 -9.04 -3.37 0.75
N ALA A 72 -9.36 -4.59 1.21
CA ALA A 72 -8.46 -5.73 1.14
C ALA A 72 -8.00 -6.05 -0.31
N ALA A 73 -8.90 -6.03 -1.28
CA ALA A 73 -8.57 -6.25 -2.69
C ALA A 73 -7.75 -5.08 -3.27
N CYS A 74 -8.00 -3.86 -2.81
CA CYS A 74 -7.18 -2.70 -3.18
C CYS A 74 -5.73 -2.84 -2.66
N MET A 75 -5.58 -3.26 -1.40
CA MET A 75 -4.28 -3.50 -0.78
C MET A 75 -3.49 -4.59 -1.51
N GLU A 76 -4.14 -5.70 -1.85
CA GLU A 76 -3.54 -6.79 -2.63
C GLU A 76 -3.06 -6.31 -4.01
N ARG A 77 -3.91 -5.56 -4.74
CA ARG A 77 -3.53 -5.02 -6.06
C ARG A 77 -2.37 -4.04 -5.97
N GLY A 78 -2.34 -3.21 -4.93
CA GLY A 78 -1.19 -2.34 -4.64
C GLY A 78 0.09 -3.13 -4.38
N ALA A 79 0.03 -4.16 -3.53
CA ALA A 79 1.21 -5.00 -3.23
C ALA A 79 1.77 -5.68 -4.48
N ARG A 80 0.90 -6.22 -5.34
CA ARG A 80 1.29 -6.80 -6.64
C ARG A 80 1.93 -5.78 -7.57
N GLN A 81 1.39 -4.58 -7.64
CA GLN A 81 1.93 -3.53 -8.51
C GLN A 81 3.31 -3.06 -8.02
N ALA A 82 3.51 -2.93 -6.71
CA ALA A 82 4.81 -2.62 -6.12
C ALA A 82 5.84 -3.73 -6.40
N ALA A 83 5.43 -5.00 -6.32
CA ALA A 83 6.27 -6.15 -6.63
C ALA A 83 6.79 -6.13 -8.07
N LEU A 84 5.90 -5.83 -9.02
CA LEU A 84 6.27 -5.68 -10.44
C LEU A 84 7.23 -4.51 -10.65
N CYS A 85 6.98 -3.38 -9.97
CA CYS A 85 7.84 -2.21 -10.03
C CYS A 85 9.26 -2.53 -9.59
N VAL A 86 9.43 -3.20 -8.44
CA VAL A 86 10.76 -3.43 -7.88
C VAL A 86 11.60 -4.45 -8.64
N GLN A 87 10.97 -5.24 -9.50
CA GLN A 87 11.60 -6.22 -10.38
C GLN A 87 11.88 -5.66 -11.79
N SER A 88 11.48 -4.41 -12.07
CA SER A 88 11.60 -3.81 -13.41
C SER A 88 12.98 -3.18 -13.63
N GLU A 89 13.62 -3.53 -14.74
CA GLU A 89 14.86 -2.89 -15.22
C GLU A 89 14.61 -1.56 -15.94
N ALA A 90 13.36 -1.29 -16.37
CA ALA A 90 13.00 -0.11 -17.15
C ALA A 90 12.93 1.19 -16.33
N LEU A 91 13.08 1.10 -15.00
CA LEU A 91 13.04 2.23 -14.07
C LEU A 91 14.42 2.59 -13.50
N VAL A 92 15.47 1.87 -13.89
CA VAL A 92 16.85 2.20 -13.53
C VAL A 92 17.21 3.53 -14.19
N GLY A 93 17.30 4.58 -13.38
CA GLY A 93 17.79 5.90 -13.79
C GLY A 93 19.26 5.92 -14.15
#